data_AF-A0A9E0JEH5-F1
#
_entry.id   AF-A0A9E0JEH5-F1
#
_cell.length_a   1.000
_cell.length_b   1.000
_cell.length_c   1.000
_cell.angle_alpha   90.00
_cell.angle_beta   90.00
_cell.angle_gamma   90.00
#
_symmetry.space_group_name_H-M   'P 1'
#
loop_
_entity.id
_entity.type
_entity.pdbx_description
1 polymer ?
#
loop_
_entity_poly.entity_id
_entity_poly.type
_entity_poly.pdbx_seq_one_letter_code
_entity_poly.pdbx_strand_id
1 'polypeptide(L)'
;QMYTAIVIITIEGKNIGFIVDKVEEVVNVENENISPPPEFGSSVDTRFIKNMAKQKNKVVMILDLVALFGEDELSLVQNLSKTISDKG
;
A
#
# COMPACT_ATOMS: atom_id res chain seq x y z
N GLN A 1 -18.18 -7.27 -14.69
CA GLN A 1 -18.44 -7.70 -13.29
C GLN A 1 -17.27 -7.24 -12.44
N MET A 2 -17.54 -6.51 -11.36
CA MET A 2 -16.51 -5.99 -10.44
C MET A 2 -16.20 -7.09 -9.43
N TYR A 3 -14.94 -7.52 -9.34
CA TYR A 3 -14.51 -8.53 -8.38
C TYR A 3 -13.66 -7.83 -7.33
N THR A 4 -14.24 -7.56 -6.16
CA THR A 4 -13.49 -7.07 -5.02
C THR A 4 -12.49 -8.14 -4.58
N ALA A 5 -11.19 -7.83 -4.67
CA ALA A 5 -10.14 -8.67 -4.14
C ALA A 5 -9.58 -8.06 -2.85
N ILE A 6 -9.02 -8.91 -1.99
CA ILE A 6 -8.30 -8.46 -0.80
C ILE A 6 -6.83 -8.81 -0.97
N VAL A 7 -5.97 -7.80 -1.01
CA VAL A 7 -4.51 -7.98 -0.98
C VAL A 7 -4.08 -8.01 0.48
N ILE A 8 -3.53 -9.14 0.93
CA ILE A 8 -3.02 -9.29 2.29
C ILE A 8 -1.52 -9.00 2.27
N ILE A 9 -1.09 -8.04 3.09
CA ILE A 9 0.32 -7.75 3.33
C ILE A 9 0.68 -8.01 4.78
N THR A 10 1.94 -8.36 5.04
CA THR A 10 2.45 -8.50 6.40
C THR A 10 3.37 -7.33 6.72
N ILE A 11 2.99 -6.51 7.70
CA ILE A 11 3.80 -5.42 8.24
C ILE A 11 4.03 -5.70 9.72
N GLU A 12 5.30 -5.73 10.16
CA GLU A 12 5.68 -5.99 11.56
C GLU A 12 5.00 -7.24 12.17
N GLY A 13 4.90 -8.31 11.40
CA GLY A 13 4.28 -9.58 11.84
C GLY A 13 2.75 -9.56 11.89
N LYS A 14 2.11 -8.51 11.38
CA LYS A 14 0.66 -8.38 11.31
C LYS A 14 0.14 -8.42 9.89
N ASN A 15 -0.98 -9.09 9.68
CA ASN A 15 -1.65 -9.14 8.39
C ASN A 15 -2.63 -7.98 8.25
N ILE A 16 -2.44 -7.18 7.21
CA ILE A 16 -3.34 -6.07 6.85
C ILE A 16 -3.94 -6.38 5.47
N GLY A 17 -5.26 -6.28 5.36
CA GLY A 17 -6.00 -6.55 4.12
C GLY A 17 -6.41 -5.24 3.42
N PHE A 18 -6.09 -5.13 2.14
CA PHE A 18 -6.49 -4.01 1.28
C PHE A 18 -7.57 -4.45 0.33
N ILE A 19 -8.71 -3.77 0.38
CA ILE A 19 -9.79 -3.95 -0.60
C ILE A 19 -9.36 -3.26 -1.91
N VAL A 20 -9.33 -4.02 -3.00
CA VAL A 20 -8.98 -3.51 -4.33
C VAL A 20 -10.02 -3.92 -5.36
N ASP A 21 -10.19 -3.09 -6.39
CA ASP A 21 -11.16 -3.33 -7.46
C ASP A 21 -10.76 -4.50 -8.37
N LYS A 22 -9.44 -4.72 -8.53
CA LYS A 22 -8.88 -5.78 -9.37
C LYS A 22 -7.40 -5.97 -9.09
N VAL A 23 -6.93 -7.21 -9.20
CA VAL A 23 -5.50 -7.55 -9.35
C VAL A 23 -5.25 -7.85 -10.82
N GLU A 24 -4.22 -7.24 -11.43
CA GLU A 24 -3.80 -7.58 -12.79
C GLU A 24 -2.80 -8.75 -12.77
N GLU A 25 -1.57 -8.56 -13.25
CA GLU A 25 -0.52 -9.56 -13.33
C GLU A 25 0.72 -9.08 -12.56
N VAL A 26 1.61 -9.99 -12.20
CA VAL A 26 2.93 -9.63 -11.66
C VAL A 26 3.83 -9.24 -12.82
N VAL A 27 4.44 -8.06 -12.73
CA VAL A 27 5.33 -7.53 -13.77
C VAL A 27 6.71 -7.27 -13.21
N ASN A 28 7.74 -7.54 -14.02
CA ASN A 28 9.08 -7.05 -13.77
C ASN A 28 9.22 -5.63 -14.31
N VAL A 29 9.83 -4.76 -13.51
CA VAL A 29 10.09 -3.36 -13.86
C VAL A 29 11.60 -3.13 -13.77
N GLU A 30 12.22 -2.76 -14.89
CA GLU A 30 13.63 -2.37 -14.92
C GLU A 30 13.85 -1.03 -14.20
N ASN A 31 14.99 -0.87 -13.53
CA ASN A 31 15.29 0.33 -12.75
C ASN A 31 15.27 1.62 -13.59
N GLU A 32 15.65 1.55 -14.86
CA GLU A 32 15.62 2.69 -15.80
C GLU A 32 14.20 3.21 -16.05
N ASN A 33 13.18 2.37 -15.82
CA ASN A 33 11.77 2.75 -15.95
C ASN A 33 11.18 3.26 -14.63
N ILE A 34 11.98 3.34 -13.56
CA ILE A 34 11.57 3.89 -12.26
C ILE A 34 11.99 5.36 -12.19
N SER A 35 11.06 6.21 -11.78
CA SER A 35 11.29 7.65 -11.60
C SER A 35 10.83 8.10 -10.20
N PRO A 36 11.29 9.27 -9.72
CA PRO A 36 10.75 9.85 -8.50
C PRO A 36 9.24 10.14 -8.63
N PRO A 37 8.50 10.22 -7.51
CA PRO A 37 7.13 10.73 -7.49
C PRO A 37 7.06 12.12 -8.13
N PRO A 38 6.03 12.43 -8.91
CA PRO A 38 5.87 13.78 -9.46
C PRO A 38 5.41 14.72 -8.34
N GLU A 39 5.69 16.01 -8.52
CA GLU A 39 5.18 17.05 -7.65
C GLU A 39 3.70 17.31 -7.97
N PHE A 40 2.79 16.67 -7.22
CA PHE A 40 1.35 16.82 -7.40
C PHE A 40 0.77 18.11 -6.75
N GLY A 41 1.62 19.01 -6.26
CA GLY A 41 1.19 20.19 -5.50
C GLY A 41 0.60 19.84 -4.13
N SER A 42 -0.01 20.81 -3.45
CA SER A 42 -0.54 20.64 -2.08
C SER A 42 -1.82 19.80 -1.97
N SER A 43 -2.42 19.39 -3.09
CA SER A 43 -3.72 18.72 -3.12
C SER A 43 -3.65 17.19 -3.04
N VAL A 44 -2.47 16.60 -3.26
CA VAL A 44 -2.26 15.16 -3.16
C VAL A 44 -1.15 14.92 -2.16
N ASP A 45 -1.46 14.13 -1.14
CA ASP A 45 -0.45 13.67 -0.21
C ASP A 45 0.44 12.64 -0.92
N THR A 46 1.67 13.03 -1.24
CA THR A 46 2.61 12.15 -1.95
C THR A 46 3.45 11.31 -1.00
N ARG A 47 3.26 11.42 0.33
CA ARG A 47 4.12 10.77 1.33
C ARG A 47 4.08 9.25 1.27
N PHE A 48 2.99 8.67 0.79
CA PHE A 48 2.85 7.22 0.58
C PHE A 48 3.31 6.76 -0.81
N ILE A 49 3.75 7.67 -1.68
CA ILE A 49 4.26 7.34 -3.01
C ILE A 49 5.77 7.15 -2.91
N LYS A 50 6.23 5.92 -3.07
CA LYS A 50 7.66 5.62 -3.08
C LYS A 50 8.30 6.07 -4.38
N ASN A 51 7.72 5.66 -5.51
CA ASN A 51 8.22 5.93 -6.86
C ASN A 51 7.09 5.83 -7.89
N MET A 52 7.39 6.24 -9.13
CA MET A 52 6.59 5.91 -10.30
C MET A 52 7.35 4.89 -11.16
N ALA A 53 6.62 4.01 -11.83
CA ALA A 53 7.15 3.08 -12.82
C ALA A 53 6.44 3.29 -14.15
N LYS A 54 7.21 3.32 -15.25
CA LYS A 54 6.67 3.29 -16.60
C LYS A 54 6.67 1.87 -17.12
N GLN A 55 5.49 1.31 -17.38
CA GLN A 55 5.34 -0.04 -17.92
C GLN A 55 4.54 0.01 -19.22
N LYS A 56 5.19 -0.29 -20.35
CA LYS A 56 4.60 -0.16 -21.70
C LYS A 56 4.03 1.27 -21.88
N ASN A 57 2.70 1.39 -22.03
CA ASN A 57 1.98 2.66 -22.15
C ASN A 57 1.20 3.05 -20.88
N LYS A 58 1.53 2.44 -19.73
CA LYS A 58 0.93 2.76 -18.43
C LYS A 58 1.97 3.39 -17.50
N VAL A 59 1.53 4.31 -16.66
CA VAL A 59 2.29 4.81 -15.50
C VAL A 59 1.68 4.15 -14.27
N VAL A 60 2.52 3.49 -13.48
CA VAL A 60 2.15 2.73 -12.30
C VAL A 60 2.76 3.39 -11.07
N MET A 61 1.98 3.55 -10.02
CA MET A 61 2.44 4.09 -8.74
C MET A 61 2.99 2.96 -7.87
N ILE A 62 4.19 3.12 -7.34
CA ILE A 62 4.78 2.23 -6.35
C ILE A 62 4.53 2.86 -4.98
N LEU A 63 3.74 2.18 -4.15
CA LEU A 63 3.38 2.68 -2.82
C LEU A 63 4.41 2.28 -1.76
N ASP A 64 4.67 3.19 -0.83
CA ASP A 64 5.31 2.88 0.43
C ASP A 64 4.24 2.48 1.44
N LEU A 65 4.13 1.17 1.67
CA LEU A 65 3.11 0.60 2.56
C LEU A 65 3.38 0.93 4.02
N VAL A 66 4.62 1.24 4.42
CA VAL A 66 4.92 1.65 5.79
C VAL A 66 4.48 3.09 5.98
N ALA A 67 4.82 3.99 5.05
CA ALA A 67 4.36 5.38 5.12
C ALA A 67 2.84 5.54 4.97
N LEU A 68 2.17 4.55 4.38
CA LEU A 68 0.72 4.51 4.27
C LEU A 68 0.02 4.31 5.62
N PHE A 69 0.68 3.66 6.58
CA PHE A 69 0.18 3.52 7.95
C PHE A 69 1.02 4.38 8.89
N GLY A 70 0.42 5.43 9.44
CA GLY A 70 1.08 6.17 10.51
C GLY A 70 1.41 5.27 11.71
N GLU A 71 2.39 5.65 12.52
CA GLU A 71 2.72 4.94 13.78
C GLU A 71 1.47 4.74 14.65
N ASP A 72 0.62 5.76 14.71
CA ASP A 72 -0.64 5.73 15.45
C ASP A 72 -1.61 4.67 14.91
N GLU A 73 -1.69 4.49 13.59
CA GLU A 73 -2.62 3.57 12.94
C GLU A 73 -2.17 2.12 13.12
N LEU A 74 -0.86 1.86 13.03
CA LEU A 74 -0.27 0.57 13.39
C LEU A 74 -0.48 0.24 14.88
N SER A 75 -0.39 1.25 15.75
CA SER A 75 -0.63 1.11 17.19
C SER A 75 -2.11 0.79 17.52
N LEU A 76 -3.06 1.42 16.82
CA LEU A 76 -4.49 1.12 16.96
C LEU A 76 -4.77 -0.34 16.60
N VAL A 77 -4.17 -0.83 15.52
CA VAL A 77 -4.23 -2.26 15.15
C VAL A 77 -3.61 -3.15 16.24
N GLN A 78 -2.56 -2.70 16.97
CA GLN A 78 -1.98 -3.47 18.08
C GLN A 78 -2.97 -3.59 19.25
N ASN A 79 -3.67 -2.51 19.57
CA ASN A 79 -4.56 -2.45 20.72
C ASN A 79 -5.85 -3.25 20.49
N LEU A 80 -6.40 -3.25 19.27
CA LEU A 80 -7.54 -4.08 18.89
C LEU A 80 -7.29 -5.58 19.10
N SER A 81 -6.09 -6.07 18.75
CA SER A 81 -5.73 -7.48 18.96
C SER A 81 -5.58 -7.87 20.45
N LYS A 82 -5.28 -6.94 21.35
CA LYS A 82 -5.14 -7.24 22.79
C LYS A 82 -6.48 -7.32 23.51
N THR A 83 -7.45 -6.49 23.15
CA THR A 83 -8.78 -6.46 23.80
C THR A 83 -9.60 -7.75 23.60
N ILE A 84 -9.30 -8.53 22.55
CA ILE A 84 -9.95 -9.83 22.31
C ILE A 84 -9.27 -10.94 23.12
N SER A 85 -7.94 -10.85 23.30
CA SER A 85 -7.14 -11.84 24.05
C SER A 85 -7.36 -11.77 25.57
N ASP A 86 -7.67 -10.59 26.12
CA ASP A 86 -7.87 -10.38 27.56
C ASP A 86 -9.30 -10.71 28.06
N LYS A 87 -10.20 -11.17 27.18
CA LYS A 87 -11.56 -11.61 27.57
C LYS A 87 -11.71 -13.14 27.71
N GLY A 88 -10.60 -13.88 27.70
CA GLY A 88 -10.54 -15.33 27.95
C GLY A 88 -10.14 -15.66 29.37
#